data_AF-A0A6P3Z6Y5-F1
#
_entry.id   AF-A0A6P3Z6Y5-F1
#
_cell.length_a   1.000
_cell.length_b   1.000
_cell.length_c   1.000
_cell.angle_alpha   90.00
_cell.angle_beta   90.00
_cell.angle_gamma   90.00
#
_symmetry.space_group_name_H-M   'P 1'
#
loop_
_entity.id
_entity.type
_entity.pdbx_description
1 polymer ?
#
loop_
_entity_poly.entity_id
_entity_poly.type
_entity_poly.pdbx_seq_one_letter_code
_entity_poly.pdbx_strand_id
1 'polypeptide(L)'
;MVERGRGTILFTGCSASVSGIAGYSELCCGKFALRALSQCLAREFQPMGVHVAHVIIDGVIGPPRGASSSERKSVGEQGVDGSMDPDALAQTYWHLHVQDRTAWTQEIDLRPSTPRFF
;
A
#
# COMPACT_ATOMS: atom_id res chain seq x y z
N MET A 1 -1.51 -19.81 8.81
CA MET A 1 -2.39 -18.77 9.39
C MET A 1 -3.78 -19.31 9.65
N VAL A 2 -4.42 -19.94 8.65
CA VAL A 2 -5.75 -20.57 8.76
C VAL A 2 -5.87 -21.53 9.96
N GLU A 3 -4.95 -22.49 10.12
CA GLU A 3 -4.96 -23.42 11.27
C GLU A 3 -4.88 -22.71 12.63
N ARG A 4 -4.28 -21.52 12.68
CA ARG A 4 -4.17 -20.70 13.90
C ARG A 4 -5.39 -19.80 14.12
N GLY A 5 -6.30 -19.69 13.15
CA GLY A 5 -7.46 -18.79 13.19
C GLY A 5 -7.12 -17.30 13.27
N ARG A 6 -5.87 -16.92 12.96
CA ARG A 6 -5.36 -15.54 13.03
C ARG A 6 -4.20 -15.31 12.06
N GLY A 7 -4.15 -14.09 11.53
CA GLY A 7 -3.06 -13.60 10.68
C GLY A 7 -3.51 -12.41 9.84
N THR A 8 -2.54 -11.74 9.21
CA THR A 8 -2.80 -10.62 8.31
C THR A 8 -1.95 -10.80 7.05
N ILE A 9 -2.53 -10.53 5.88
CA ILE A 9 -1.85 -10.46 4.59
C ILE A 9 -2.15 -9.08 4.00
N LEU A 10 -1.10 -8.29 3.75
CA LEU A 10 -1.22 -6.92 3.23
C LEU A 10 -0.56 -6.83 1.86
N PHE A 11 -1.31 -6.37 0.86
CA PHE A 11 -0.85 -6.20 -0.51
C PHE A 11 -0.54 -4.73 -0.80
N THR A 12 0.68 -4.41 -1.21
CA THR A 12 1.06 -3.04 -1.58
C THR A 12 0.80 -2.76 -3.06
N GLY A 13 -0.22 -1.94 -3.32
CA GLY A 13 -0.60 -1.41 -4.62
C GLY A 13 -0.08 0.00 -4.87
N CYS A 14 -0.50 0.57 -6.00
CA CYS A 14 -0.34 1.98 -6.34
C CYS A 14 -1.53 2.41 -7.21
N SER A 15 -1.55 3.64 -7.72
CA SER A 15 -2.62 4.16 -8.58
C SER A 15 -2.89 3.27 -9.81
N ALA A 16 -1.86 2.58 -10.31
CA ALA A 16 -1.98 1.59 -11.38
C ALA A 16 -2.84 0.36 -11.02
N SER A 17 -3.20 0.17 -9.74
CA SER A 17 -4.13 -0.88 -9.29
C SER A 17 -5.59 -0.56 -9.62
N VAL A 18 -5.92 0.71 -9.93
CA VAL A 18 -7.30 1.18 -10.16
C VAL A 18 -7.44 2.02 -11.43
N SER A 19 -6.33 2.45 -12.05
CA SER A 19 -6.35 3.27 -13.26
C SER A 19 -5.28 2.83 -14.26
N GLY A 20 -5.63 2.85 -15.55
CA GLY A 20 -4.67 2.63 -16.63
C GLY A 20 -3.78 3.84 -16.84
N ILE A 21 -2.49 3.61 -17.05
CA ILE A 21 -1.50 4.67 -17.31
C ILE A 21 -0.87 4.40 -18.68
N ALA A 22 -0.96 5.36 -19.59
CA ALA A 22 -0.40 5.24 -20.93
C ALA A 22 1.12 4.95 -20.87
N GLY A 23 1.58 3.91 -21.58
CA GLY A 23 2.97 3.48 -21.57
C GLY A 23 3.37 2.53 -20.43
N TYR A 24 2.47 2.21 -19.50
CA TYR A 24 2.74 1.34 -18.34
C TYR A 24 1.85 0.09 -18.30
N SER A 25 1.53 -0.48 -19.46
CA SER A 25 0.63 -1.65 -19.57
C SER A 25 1.08 -2.84 -18.71
N GLU A 26 2.37 -3.16 -18.68
CA GLU A 26 2.93 -4.26 -17.88
C GLU A 26 2.71 -4.04 -16.38
N LEU A 27 2.93 -2.81 -15.91
CA LEU A 27 2.71 -2.42 -14.51
C LEU A 27 1.22 -2.47 -14.16
N CYS A 28 0.36 -1.86 -14.99
CA CYS A 28 -1.08 -1.84 -14.80
C CYS A 28 -1.65 -3.26 -14.77
N CYS A 29 -1.30 -4.13 -15.71
CA CYS A 29 -1.74 -5.52 -15.73
C CYS A 29 -1.41 -6.23 -14.39
N GLY A 30 -0.16 -6.12 -13.93
CA GLY A 30 0.26 -6.72 -12.66
C GLY A 30 -0.49 -6.14 -11.45
N LYS A 31 -0.69 -4.82 -11.40
CA LYS A 31 -1.33 -4.14 -10.26
C LYS A 31 -2.85 -4.35 -10.20
N PHE A 32 -3.53 -4.39 -11.34
CA PHE A 32 -4.94 -4.80 -11.39
C PHE A 32 -5.10 -6.27 -10.96
N ALA A 33 -4.23 -7.17 -11.44
CA ALA A 33 -4.25 -8.57 -11.03
C ALA A 33 -3.96 -8.74 -9.53
N LEU A 34 -3.01 -7.97 -8.97
CA LEU A 34 -2.70 -7.96 -7.54
C LEU A 34 -3.91 -7.54 -6.69
N ARG A 35 -4.61 -6.48 -7.11
CA ARG A 35 -5.85 -6.03 -6.46
C ARG A 35 -6.90 -7.13 -6.49
N ALA A 36 -7.13 -7.75 -7.65
CA ALA A 36 -8.07 -8.85 -7.79
C ALA A 36 -7.72 -10.03 -6.87
N LEU A 37 -6.44 -10.42 -6.81
CA LEU A 37 -5.94 -11.47 -5.92
C LEU A 37 -6.23 -11.15 -4.45
N SER A 38 -5.92 -9.93 -4.00
CA SER A 38 -6.21 -9.50 -2.63
C SER A 38 -7.69 -9.69 -2.29
N GLN A 39 -8.60 -9.31 -3.20
CA GLN A 39 -10.03 -9.48 -2.99
C GLN A 39 -10.47 -10.95 -2.98
N CYS A 40 -9.89 -11.81 -3.84
CA CYS A 40 -10.17 -13.25 -3.83
C CYS A 40 -9.77 -13.86 -2.49
N LEU A 41 -8.54 -13.61 -2.05
CA LEU A 41 -8.03 -14.13 -0.78
C LEU A 41 -8.80 -13.56 0.43
N ALA A 42 -9.26 -12.31 0.37
CA ALA A 42 -10.10 -11.74 1.41
C ALA A 42 -11.45 -12.48 1.54
N ARG A 43 -12.09 -12.83 0.42
CA ARG A 43 -13.35 -13.59 0.42
C ARG A 43 -13.15 -15.03 0.89
N GLU A 44 -12.01 -15.62 0.54
CA GLU A 44 -11.68 -16.99 0.90
C GLU A 44 -11.27 -17.12 2.37
N PHE A 45 -10.36 -16.28 2.86
CA PHE A 45 -9.65 -16.49 4.12
C PHE A 45 -10.06 -15.59 5.29
N GLN A 46 -10.74 -14.47 5.07
CA GLN A 46 -11.28 -13.67 6.19
C GLN A 46 -12.29 -14.43 7.05
N PRO A 47 -13.23 -15.22 6.49
CA PRO A 47 -14.11 -16.07 7.30
C PRO A 47 -13.35 -17.05 8.19
N MET A 48 -12.14 -17.45 7.77
CA MET A 48 -11.24 -18.35 8.49
C MET A 48 -10.31 -17.62 9.48
N GLY A 49 -10.51 -16.31 9.71
CA GLY A 49 -9.74 -15.54 10.69
C GLY A 49 -8.45 -14.90 10.15
N VAL A 50 -8.26 -14.81 8.83
CA VAL A 50 -7.10 -14.14 8.23
C VAL A 50 -7.52 -12.81 7.61
N HIS A 51 -7.05 -11.70 8.16
CA HIS A 51 -7.30 -10.37 7.59
C HIS A 51 -6.51 -10.22 6.29
N VAL A 52 -7.17 -9.85 5.19
CA VAL A 52 -6.50 -9.59 3.91
C VAL A 52 -6.90 -8.20 3.43
N ALA A 53 -5.92 -7.34 3.18
CA ALA A 53 -6.17 -5.97 2.73
C ALA A 53 -5.20 -5.51 1.65
N HIS A 54 -5.65 -4.59 0.81
CA HIS A 54 -4.87 -3.94 -0.23
C HIS A 54 -4.60 -2.47 0.14
N VAL A 55 -3.33 -2.09 0.20
CA VAL A 55 -2.87 -0.74 0.52
C VAL A 55 -2.41 -0.07 -0.76
N ILE A 56 -3.17 0.89 -1.25
CA ILE A 56 -2.82 1.70 -2.42
C ILE A 56 -1.97 2.87 -1.94
N ILE A 57 -0.73 2.94 -2.40
CA ILE A 57 0.15 4.09 -2.17
C ILE A 57 0.19 4.90 -3.47
N ASP A 58 -0.49 6.03 -3.45
CA ASP A 58 -0.64 6.96 -4.59
C ASP A 58 0.23 8.20 -4.34
N GLY A 59 1.55 7.99 -4.40
CA GLY A 59 2.54 9.03 -4.13
C GLY A 59 3.97 8.49 -4.07
N VAL A 60 4.93 9.41 -4.01
CA VAL A 60 6.35 9.06 -3.84
C VAL A 60 6.64 8.88 -2.36
N ILE A 61 7.22 7.74 -1.99
CA ILE A 61 7.66 7.48 -0.62
C ILE A 61 9.02 8.17 -0.41
N GLY A 62 9.11 8.99 0.64
CA GLY A 62 10.35 9.65 1.02
C GLY A 62 11.38 8.67 1.60
N PRO A 63 12.63 9.13 1.77
CA PRO A 63 13.66 8.32 2.40
C PRO A 63 13.32 8.04 3.88
N PRO A 64 13.84 6.95 4.47
CA PRO A 64 13.69 6.68 5.90
C PRO A 64 14.20 7.83 6.77
N ARG A 65 13.65 7.97 7.97
CA ARG A 65 14.19 8.91 8.96
C ARG A 65 15.65 8.56 9.27
N GLY A 66 16.52 9.56 9.21
CA GLY A 66 17.97 9.38 9.44
C GLY A 66 18.78 8.95 8.21
N ALA A 67 18.17 8.84 7.03
CA ALA A 67 18.88 8.50 5.79
C ALA A 67 20.04 9.47 5.50
N SER A 68 21.14 8.91 4.98
CA SER A 68 22.32 9.67 4.55
C SER A 68 21.98 10.70 3.46
N SER A 69 22.87 11.67 3.26
CA SER A 69 22.71 12.67 2.19
C SER A 69 22.72 12.05 0.80
N SER A 70 23.39 10.90 0.61
CA SER A 70 23.37 10.11 -0.63
C SER A 70 22.01 9.45 -0.90
N GLU A 71 21.37 8.89 0.12
CA GLU A 71 20.05 8.25 0.00
C GLU A 71 18.92 9.28 -0.24
N ARG A 72 19.11 10.51 0.25
CA ARG A 72 18.23 11.63 -0.08
C ARG A 72 18.35 12.09 -1.53
N LYS A 73 19.54 11.95 -2.14
CA LYS A 73 19.76 12.31 -3.55
C LYS A 73 19.21 11.28 -4.54
N SER A 74 19.14 10.00 -4.17
CA SER A 74 18.58 8.94 -5.04
C SER A 74 17.07 9.02 -5.23
N VAL A 75 16.35 9.70 -4.33
CA VAL A 75 14.91 10.01 -4.49
C VAL A 75 14.68 11.17 -5.48
N GLY A 76 15.76 11.70 -6.07
CA GLY A 76 15.76 12.86 -6.95
C GLY A 76 15.73 14.16 -6.16
N GLU A 77 16.21 15.24 -6.76
CA GLU A 77 16.12 16.61 -6.21
C GLU A 77 14.67 17.13 -6.11
N GLN A 78 13.69 16.26 -6.36
CA GLN A 78 12.26 16.53 -6.29
C GLN A 78 11.74 16.55 -4.84
N GLY A 79 12.42 17.32 -3.99
CA GLY A 79 11.87 17.99 -2.81
C GLY A 79 11.09 17.13 -1.82
N VAL A 80 11.61 17.08 -0.60
CA VAL A 80 10.93 16.70 0.65
C VAL A 80 9.47 17.22 0.73
N ASP A 81 9.16 18.33 0.04
CA ASP A 81 7.81 18.89 -0.15
C ASP A 81 6.90 18.03 -1.03
N GLY A 82 6.20 17.06 -0.43
CA GLY A 82 5.15 16.28 -1.10
C GLY A 82 5.43 14.78 -1.19
N SER A 83 6.59 14.32 -0.70
CA SER A 83 6.83 12.89 -0.46
C SER A 83 6.11 12.41 0.80
N MET A 84 5.67 11.15 0.80
CA MET A 84 5.01 10.52 1.94
C MET A 84 6.05 10.03 2.97
N ASP A 85 5.81 10.30 4.26
CA ASP A 85 6.67 9.80 5.35
C ASP A 85 6.52 8.26 5.46
N PRO A 86 7.60 7.48 5.28
CA PRO A 86 7.55 6.02 5.40
C PRO A 86 7.10 5.55 6.79
N ASP A 87 7.37 6.30 7.86
CA ASP A 87 6.90 5.93 9.21
C ASP A 87 5.37 6.10 9.32
N ALA A 88 4.82 7.12 8.67
CA ALA A 88 3.38 7.33 8.62
C ALA A 88 2.70 6.21 7.81
N LEU A 89 3.28 5.79 6.69
CA LEU A 89 2.81 4.64 5.92
C LEU A 89 2.86 3.37 6.77
N ALA A 90 3.99 3.09 7.43
CA ALA A 90 4.16 1.93 8.30
C ALA A 90 3.12 1.88 9.43
N GLN A 91 2.75 3.04 9.99
CA GLN A 91 1.68 3.12 10.99
C GLN A 91 0.32 2.69 10.42
N THR A 92 0.03 2.94 9.15
CA THR A 92 -1.17 2.40 8.49
C THR A 92 -1.11 0.87 8.37
N TYR A 93 0.03 0.29 7.99
CA TYR A 93 0.17 -1.18 7.95
C TYR A 93 -0.01 -1.80 9.34
N TRP A 94 0.54 -1.16 10.38
CA TRP A 94 0.35 -1.57 11.75
C TRP A 94 -1.12 -1.48 12.17
N HIS A 95 -1.79 -0.37 11.86
CA HIS A 95 -3.21 -0.18 12.13
C HIS A 95 -4.07 -1.28 11.51
N LEU A 96 -3.84 -1.63 10.24
CA LEU A 96 -4.52 -2.73 9.58
C LEU A 96 -4.25 -4.07 10.30
N HIS A 97 -2.99 -4.34 10.64
CA HIS A 97 -2.62 -5.59 11.30
C HIS A 97 -3.31 -5.79 12.66
N VAL A 98 -3.48 -4.72 13.43
CA VAL A 98 -4.10 -4.77 14.78
C VAL A 98 -5.61 -4.47 14.79
N GLN A 99 -6.22 -4.30 13.62
CA GLN A 99 -7.63 -3.96 13.49
C GLN A 99 -8.53 -5.05 14.07
N ASP A 100 -9.60 -4.64 14.77
CA ASP A 100 -10.56 -5.59 15.30
C ASP A 100 -11.26 -6.36 14.17
N ARG A 101 -11.40 -7.68 14.38
CA ARG A 101 -11.95 -8.59 13.37
C ARG A 101 -13.40 -8.33 13.00
N THR A 102 -14.15 -7.59 13.83
CA THR A 102 -15.53 -7.22 13.56
C THR A 102 -15.66 -6.15 12.48
N ALA A 103 -14.57 -5.47 12.13
CA ALA A 103 -14.61 -4.32 11.25
C ALA A 103 -13.39 -4.22 10.34
N TRP A 104 -12.90 -5.32 9.74
CA TRP A 104 -11.71 -5.30 8.88
C TRP A 104 -11.83 -4.44 7.62
N THR A 105 -10.79 -3.64 7.35
CA THR A 105 -10.61 -2.89 6.11
C THR A 105 -10.13 -3.82 5.00
N GLN A 106 -10.79 -3.79 3.83
CA GLN A 106 -10.32 -4.56 2.65
C GLN A 106 -9.39 -3.74 1.75
N GLU A 107 -9.63 -2.44 1.61
CA GLU A 107 -8.81 -1.56 0.77
C GLU A 107 -8.65 -0.19 1.44
N ILE A 108 -7.45 0.36 1.40
CA ILE A 108 -7.15 1.72 1.86
C ILE A 108 -6.28 2.43 0.83
N ASP A 109 -6.53 3.72 0.63
CA ASP A 109 -5.86 4.57 -0.35
C ASP A 109 -5.14 5.70 0.39
N LEU A 110 -3.81 5.77 0.21
CA LEU A 110 -2.92 6.71 0.87
C LEU A 110 -2.35 7.67 -0.17
N ARG A 111 -2.57 8.96 0.06
CA ARG A 111 -2.12 10.07 -0.80
C ARG A 111 -1.30 11.09 -0.02
N PRO A 112 -0.34 11.79 -0.66
CA PRO A 112 0.31 12.94 -0.05
C PRO A 112 -0.70 14.06 0.20
N SER A 113 -0.45 14.88 1.21
CA SER A 113 -1.31 16.03 1.56
C SER A 113 -1.32 17.12 0.48
N THR A 114 -0.29 17.17 -0.36
CA THR A 114 -0.17 18.11 -1.47
C THR A 114 -0.17 17.33 -2.78
N PRO A 115 -1.25 17.38 -3.58
CA PRO A 115 -1.28 16.68 -4.85
C PRO A 115 -0.28 17.31 -5.82
N ARG A 116 0.67 16.52 -6.33
CA ARG A 116 1.46 16.90 -7.51
C ARG A 116 0.76 16.33 -8.73
N PHE A 117 0.22 17.22 -9.57
CA PHE A 117 -0.24 16.84 -10.90
C PHE A 117 1.01 16.50 -11.73
N PHE A 118 1.12 15.24 -12.14
CA PHE A 118 2.08 14.80 -13.16
C PHE A 118 1.47 14.98 -14.55
#